data_AF-A0A3D5F5X5-F1
#
_entry.id   AF-A0A3D5F5X5-F1
#
_cell.length_a   1.000
_cell.length_b   1.000
_cell.length_c   1.000
_cell.angle_alpha   90.00
_cell.angle_beta   90.00
_cell.angle_gamma   90.00
#
_symmetry.space_group_name_H-M   'P 1'
#
loop_
_entity.id
_entity.type
_entity.pdbx_description
1 polymer ?
#
loop_
_entity_poly.entity_id
_entity_poly.type
_entity_poly.pdbx_seq_one_letter_code
_entity_poly.pdbx_strand_id
1 'polypeptide(L)'
;SLAQLALIVALSGGVLTLMLINFQYFHDLSKAVNAGTTGALVAIGNTAAVVGFGSIAKNTEAFQTTVEVMANLPGNELIGAAVAVSVIAGLTGSASGGQAIVLPLIGQHYIDRGVEPEELHRIVAISSGALDSLPHNGYVVTTIRAICHETHKAAYGSVAALTVVVPLIGLAMAIALFSLF
;
A
#
# COMPACT_ATOMS: atom_id res chain seq x y z
N SER A 1 -18.28 6.26 -6.49
CA SER A 1 -18.68 4.89 -6.89
C SER A 1 -19.19 4.13 -5.68
N LEU A 2 -19.86 2.99 -5.87
CA LEU A 2 -20.38 2.16 -4.76
C LEU A 2 -19.25 1.74 -3.79
N ALA A 3 -18.05 1.46 -4.31
CA ALA A 3 -16.87 1.11 -3.52
C ALA A 3 -16.41 2.25 -2.58
N GLN A 4 -16.46 3.51 -3.04
CA GLN A 4 -16.10 4.66 -2.18
C GLN A 4 -17.08 4.82 -1.02
N LEU A 5 -18.38 4.59 -1.26
CA LEU A 5 -19.39 4.64 -0.21
C LEU A 5 -19.21 3.50 0.80
N ALA A 6 -18.89 2.28 0.34
CA ALA A 6 -18.59 1.17 1.23
C ALA A 6 -17.42 1.49 2.17
N LEU A 7 -16.37 2.15 1.66
CA LEU A 7 -15.20 2.55 2.44
C LEU A 7 -15.56 3.62 3.49
N ILE A 8 -16.35 4.63 3.11
CA ILE A 8 -16.84 5.67 4.04
C ILE A 8 -17.70 5.04 5.14
N VAL A 9 -18.62 4.14 4.78
CA VAL A 9 -19.49 3.45 5.74
C VAL A 9 -18.67 2.58 6.69
N ALA A 10 -17.71 1.81 6.17
CA ALA A 10 -16.86 0.94 6.99
C ALA A 10 -16.00 1.75 7.99
N LEU A 11 -15.34 2.83 7.52
CA LEU A 11 -14.55 3.70 8.39
C LEU A 11 -15.42 4.40 9.43
N SER A 12 -16.58 4.94 9.02
CA SER A 12 -17.50 5.62 9.94
C SER A 12 -18.03 4.65 11.00
N GLY A 13 -18.40 3.43 10.59
CA GLY A 13 -18.81 2.37 11.50
C GLY A 13 -17.72 1.98 12.49
N GLY A 14 -16.46 1.87 12.02
CA GLY A 14 -15.31 1.61 12.88
C GLY A 14 -15.07 2.72 13.91
N VAL A 15 -15.12 3.99 13.48
CA VAL A 15 -15.00 5.16 14.38
C VAL A 15 -16.12 5.16 15.43
N LEU A 16 -17.38 4.97 15.02
CA LEU A 16 -18.52 4.92 15.93
C LEU A 16 -18.40 3.74 16.91
N THR A 17 -17.96 2.58 16.45
CA THR A 17 -17.74 1.40 17.31
C THR A 17 -16.66 1.67 18.35
N LEU A 18 -15.54 2.27 17.95
CA LEU A 18 -14.48 2.70 18.87
C LEU A 18 -14.99 3.71 19.90
N MET A 19 -15.81 4.67 19.46
CA MET A 19 -16.44 5.66 20.35
C MET A 19 -17.36 5.01 21.37
N LEU A 20 -18.17 4.04 20.95
CA LEU A 20 -19.09 3.29 21.82
C LEU A 20 -18.33 2.43 22.83
N ILE A 21 -17.29 1.70 22.41
CA ILE A 21 -16.51 0.82 23.30
C ILE A 21 -15.71 1.63 24.32
N ASN A 22 -15.14 2.77 23.90
CA ASN A 22 -14.24 3.56 24.74
C ASN A 22 -14.89 4.82 25.30
N PHE A 23 -16.23 4.87 25.38
CA PHE A 23 -16.98 6.08 25.75
C PHE A 23 -16.52 6.72 27.08
N GLN A 24 -16.06 5.91 28.03
CA GLN A 24 -15.55 6.37 29.34
C GLN A 24 -14.18 7.05 29.28
N TYR A 25 -13.42 6.89 28.19
CA TYR A 25 -12.09 7.48 28.03
C TYR A 25 -12.10 8.82 27.29
N PHE A 26 -13.25 9.26 26.77
CA PHE A 26 -13.39 10.55 26.10
C PHE A 26 -13.58 11.68 27.10
N HIS A 27 -12.50 12.41 27.38
CA HIS A 27 -12.49 13.55 28.31
C HIS A 27 -12.64 14.89 27.59
N ASP A 28 -12.06 15.04 26.40
CA ASP A 28 -12.11 16.27 25.60
C ASP A 28 -12.21 15.94 24.11
N LEU A 29 -13.44 15.81 23.63
CA LEU A 29 -13.74 15.44 22.25
C LEU A 29 -13.29 16.51 21.26
N SER A 30 -13.47 17.79 21.61
CA SER A 30 -13.09 18.92 20.75
C SER A 30 -11.60 18.94 20.47
N LYS A 31 -10.78 18.73 21.52
CA LYS A 31 -9.32 18.63 21.35
C LYS A 31 -8.92 17.41 20.54
N ALA A 32 -9.55 16.25 20.77
CA ALA A 32 -9.29 15.03 20.01
C ALA A 32 -9.62 15.20 18.52
N VAL A 33 -10.77 15.78 18.19
CA VAL A 33 -11.20 16.05 16.81
C VAL A 33 -10.24 17.03 16.12
N ASN A 34 -9.84 18.11 16.81
CA ASN A 34 -8.87 19.07 16.25
C ASN A 34 -7.52 18.41 15.98
N ALA A 35 -6.97 17.66 16.94
CA ALA A 35 -5.70 16.96 16.78
C ALA A 35 -5.76 15.93 15.63
N GLY A 36 -6.84 15.14 15.58
CA GLY A 36 -7.07 14.17 14.50
C GLY A 36 -7.19 14.83 13.13
N THR A 37 -7.91 15.95 13.03
CA THR A 37 -8.07 16.70 11.78
C THR A 37 -6.74 17.26 11.30
N THR A 38 -5.95 17.89 12.17
CA THR A 38 -4.61 18.39 11.81
C THR A 38 -3.68 17.26 11.38
N GLY A 39 -3.67 16.14 12.11
CA GLY A 39 -2.88 14.95 11.74
C GLY A 39 -3.30 14.37 10.38
N ALA A 40 -4.60 14.30 10.12
CA ALA A 40 -5.15 13.82 8.85
C ALA A 40 -4.73 14.70 7.67
N LEU A 41 -4.71 16.03 7.83
CA LEU A 41 -4.26 16.94 6.77
C LEU A 41 -2.81 16.66 6.35
N VAL A 42 -1.92 16.42 7.32
CA VAL A 42 -0.51 16.07 7.03
C VAL A 42 -0.42 14.72 6.30
N ALA A 43 -1.16 13.71 6.78
CA ALA A 43 -1.17 12.38 6.17
C ALA A 43 -1.72 12.40 4.72
N ILE A 44 -2.81 13.15 4.50
CA ILE A 44 -3.40 13.35 3.16
C ILE A 44 -2.42 14.11 2.27
N GLY A 45 -1.79 15.18 2.77
CA GLY A 45 -0.80 15.95 2.01
C GLY A 45 0.38 15.09 1.54
N ASN A 46 0.95 14.26 2.43
CA ASN A 46 2.01 13.33 2.07
C ASN A 46 1.55 12.32 1.01
N THR A 47 0.36 11.74 1.19
CA THR A 47 -0.19 10.76 0.23
C THR A 47 -0.43 11.41 -1.14
N ALA A 48 -0.99 12.62 -1.17
CA ALA A 48 -1.26 13.36 -2.40
C ALA A 48 0.04 13.73 -3.14
N ALA A 49 1.08 14.14 -2.41
CA ALA A 49 2.39 14.43 -2.99
C ALA A 49 3.02 13.17 -3.63
N VAL A 50 2.94 12.03 -2.94
CA VAL A 50 3.48 10.75 -3.40
C VAL A 50 2.70 10.22 -4.63
N VAL A 51 1.37 10.26 -4.59
CA VAL A 51 0.54 9.89 -5.75
C VAL A 51 0.78 10.83 -6.93
N GLY A 52 0.92 12.13 -6.67
CA GLY A 52 1.28 13.13 -7.68
C GLY A 52 2.63 12.84 -8.32
N PHE A 53 3.65 12.52 -7.51
CA PHE A 53 4.95 12.08 -8.00
C PHE A 53 4.84 10.85 -8.89
N GLY A 54 4.14 9.79 -8.44
CA GLY A 54 3.92 8.58 -9.24
C GLY A 54 3.23 8.87 -10.58
N SER A 55 2.28 9.81 -10.59
CA SER A 55 1.56 10.20 -11.81
C SER A 55 2.42 10.88 -12.87
N ILE A 56 3.54 11.49 -12.46
CA ILE A 56 4.56 12.05 -13.37
C ILE A 56 5.59 10.99 -13.71
N ALA A 57 6.06 10.21 -12.72
CA ALA A 57 7.03 9.16 -12.90
C ALA A 57 6.60 8.14 -13.96
N LYS A 58 5.31 7.81 -14.04
CA LYS A 58 4.76 6.89 -15.06
C LYS A 58 4.96 7.36 -16.50
N ASN A 59 5.16 8.66 -16.73
CA ASN A 59 5.38 9.23 -18.06
C ASN A 59 6.86 9.17 -18.47
N THR A 60 7.75 8.71 -17.59
CA THR A 60 9.17 8.57 -17.90
C THR A 60 9.44 7.27 -18.66
N GLU A 61 10.43 7.28 -19.53
CA GLU A 61 10.88 6.10 -20.27
C GLU A 61 11.33 4.98 -19.32
N ALA A 62 12.07 5.33 -18.26
CA ALA A 62 12.52 4.38 -17.24
C ALA A 62 11.36 3.59 -16.60
N PHE A 63 10.21 4.24 -16.36
CA PHE A 63 9.03 3.57 -15.82
C PHE A 63 8.45 2.58 -16.83
N GLN A 64 8.30 3.00 -18.09
CA GLN A 64 7.77 2.15 -19.15
C GLN A 64 8.66 0.92 -19.39
N THR A 65 9.97 1.10 -19.48
CA THR A 65 10.92 -0.01 -19.58
C THR A 65 10.82 -0.95 -18.38
N THR A 66 10.65 -0.41 -17.16
CA THR A 66 10.47 -1.25 -15.97
C THR A 66 9.21 -2.09 -16.07
N VAL A 67 8.07 -1.50 -16.45
CA VAL A 67 6.81 -2.25 -16.64
C VAL A 67 6.98 -3.37 -17.66
N GLU A 68 7.63 -3.08 -18.80
CA GLU A 68 7.86 -4.06 -19.86
C GLU A 68 8.74 -5.23 -19.42
N VAL A 69 9.83 -4.95 -18.69
CA VAL A 69 10.70 -5.99 -18.13
C VAL A 69 9.92 -6.85 -17.13
N MET A 70 9.13 -6.22 -16.25
CA MET A 70 8.36 -6.95 -15.23
C MET A 70 7.25 -7.82 -15.85
N ALA A 71 6.55 -7.33 -16.87
CA ALA A 71 5.47 -8.07 -17.55
C ALA A 71 5.97 -9.29 -18.34
N ASN A 72 7.26 -9.30 -18.70
CA ASN A 72 7.90 -10.37 -19.45
C ASN A 72 8.83 -11.24 -18.60
N LEU A 73 8.75 -11.15 -17.27
CA LEU A 73 9.50 -12.03 -16.39
C LEU A 73 9.11 -13.50 -16.64
N PRO A 74 10.09 -14.40 -16.88
CA PRO A 74 9.80 -15.82 -17.03
C PRO A 74 9.43 -16.44 -15.67
N GLY A 75 8.48 -17.37 -15.67
CA GLY A 75 8.12 -18.15 -14.48
C GLY A 75 6.61 -18.21 -14.23
N ASN A 76 6.24 -18.36 -12.97
CA ASN A 76 4.84 -18.37 -12.53
C ASN A 76 4.26 -16.95 -12.62
N GLU A 77 3.08 -16.83 -13.22
CA GLU A 77 2.40 -15.55 -13.48
C GLU A 77 2.05 -14.77 -12.19
N LEU A 78 1.66 -15.47 -11.10
CA LEU A 78 1.41 -14.84 -9.80
C LEU A 78 2.70 -14.27 -9.19
N ILE A 79 3.83 -14.97 -9.35
CA ILE A 79 5.14 -14.47 -8.90
C ILE A 79 5.54 -13.24 -9.74
N GLY A 80 5.37 -13.30 -11.05
CA GLY A 80 5.61 -12.17 -11.95
C GLY A 80 4.80 -10.94 -11.55
N ALA A 81 3.48 -11.11 -11.35
CA ALA A 81 2.60 -10.04 -10.91
C ALA A 81 3.01 -9.47 -9.56
N ALA A 82 3.36 -10.32 -8.59
CA ALA A 82 3.81 -9.90 -7.27
C ALA A 82 5.08 -9.05 -7.32
N VAL A 83 6.06 -9.47 -8.11
CA VAL A 83 7.32 -8.73 -8.29
C VAL A 83 7.05 -7.40 -8.99
N ALA A 84 6.26 -7.41 -10.07
CA ALA A 84 5.90 -6.21 -10.81
C ALA A 84 5.24 -5.15 -9.92
N VAL A 85 4.23 -5.56 -9.13
CA VAL A 85 3.53 -4.64 -8.23
C VAL A 85 4.43 -4.17 -7.09
N SER A 86 5.26 -5.05 -6.51
CA SER A 86 6.19 -4.65 -5.45
C SER A 86 7.17 -3.59 -5.94
N VAL A 87 7.81 -3.81 -7.09
CA VAL A 87 8.78 -2.86 -7.66
C VAL A 87 8.12 -1.52 -7.94
N ILE A 88 6.93 -1.52 -8.56
CA ILE A 88 6.25 -0.27 -8.88
C ILE A 88 5.75 0.44 -7.62
N ALA A 89 5.21 -0.28 -6.63
CA ALA A 89 4.83 0.29 -5.33
C ALA A 89 6.04 0.91 -4.60
N GLY A 90 7.22 0.30 -4.72
CA GLY A 90 8.46 0.86 -4.21
C GLY A 90 8.90 2.13 -4.95
N LEU A 91 8.82 2.13 -6.29
CA LEU A 91 9.13 3.31 -7.11
C LEU A 91 8.18 4.48 -6.82
N THR A 92 6.89 4.19 -6.63
CA THR A 92 5.90 5.22 -6.28
C THR A 92 5.97 5.61 -4.81
N GLY A 93 6.50 4.77 -3.93
CA GLY A 93 6.56 5.02 -2.48
C GLY A 93 5.19 4.93 -1.78
N SER A 94 4.23 4.24 -2.39
CA SER A 94 2.87 4.06 -1.88
C SER A 94 2.24 2.79 -2.45
N ALA A 95 1.80 1.87 -1.58
CA ALA A 95 1.12 0.65 -2.00
C ALA A 95 -0.13 0.94 -2.85
N SER A 96 -1.08 1.72 -2.32
CA SER A 96 -2.34 2.03 -3.01
C SER A 96 -2.12 2.90 -4.26
N GLY A 97 -1.17 3.83 -4.22
CA GLY A 97 -0.78 4.62 -5.38
C GLY A 97 -0.13 3.77 -6.47
N GLY A 98 0.78 2.86 -6.09
CA GLY A 98 1.44 1.91 -6.98
C GLY A 98 0.44 1.02 -7.70
N GLN A 99 -0.49 0.41 -6.95
CA GLN A 99 -1.58 -0.40 -7.51
C GLN A 99 -2.42 0.35 -8.53
N ALA A 100 -2.84 1.58 -8.21
CA ALA A 100 -3.66 2.39 -9.10
C ALA A 100 -2.97 2.73 -10.43
N ILE A 101 -1.62 2.73 -10.45
CA ILE A 101 -0.82 2.98 -11.66
C ILE A 101 -0.54 1.67 -12.41
N VAL A 102 -0.12 0.61 -11.72
CA VAL A 102 0.36 -0.62 -12.37
C VAL A 102 -0.76 -1.55 -12.81
N LEU A 103 -1.82 -1.68 -12.01
CA LEU A 103 -2.84 -2.70 -12.24
C LEU A 103 -3.57 -2.50 -13.58
N PRO A 104 -3.87 -1.26 -14.04
CA PRO A 104 -4.38 -1.03 -15.39
C PRO A 104 -3.40 -1.40 -16.53
N LEU A 105 -2.10 -1.46 -16.25
CA LEU A 105 -1.05 -1.74 -17.25
C LEU A 105 -0.78 -3.23 -17.40
N ILE A 106 -0.75 -3.98 -16.29
CA ILE A 106 -0.39 -5.41 -16.29
C ILE A 106 -1.57 -6.35 -16.00
N GLY A 107 -2.68 -5.83 -15.46
CA GLY A 107 -3.77 -6.65 -14.94
C GLY A 107 -4.39 -7.52 -16.03
N GLN A 108 -4.75 -6.93 -17.16
CA GLN A 108 -5.34 -7.67 -18.28
C GLN A 108 -4.35 -8.68 -18.87
N HIS A 109 -3.06 -8.32 -18.94
CA HIS A 109 -2.00 -9.20 -19.45
C HIS A 109 -1.90 -10.51 -18.65
N TYR A 110 -1.98 -10.45 -17.32
CA TYR A 110 -1.98 -11.66 -16.48
C TYR A 110 -3.29 -12.45 -16.55
N ILE A 111 -4.44 -11.77 -16.65
CA ILE A 111 -5.75 -12.42 -16.83
C ILE A 111 -5.79 -13.19 -18.16
N ASP A 112 -5.29 -12.58 -19.24
CA ASP A 112 -5.24 -13.20 -20.57
C ASP A 112 -4.31 -14.44 -20.60
N ARG A 113 -3.35 -14.52 -19.68
CA ARG A 113 -2.49 -15.69 -19.45
C ARG A 113 -3.08 -16.76 -18.52
N GLY A 114 -4.34 -16.58 -18.11
CA GLY A 114 -5.09 -17.57 -17.33
C GLY A 114 -5.00 -17.40 -15.82
N VAL A 115 -4.53 -16.26 -15.31
CA VAL A 115 -4.58 -15.97 -13.87
C VAL A 115 -6.00 -15.57 -13.47
N GLU A 116 -6.52 -16.22 -12.43
CA GLU A 116 -7.85 -15.89 -11.91
C GLU A 116 -7.85 -14.47 -11.30
N PRO A 117 -8.83 -13.60 -11.61
CA PRO A 117 -8.84 -12.22 -11.13
C PRO A 117 -8.81 -12.08 -9.60
N GLU A 118 -9.41 -13.04 -8.88
CA GLU A 118 -9.41 -13.04 -7.41
C GLU A 118 -8.01 -13.31 -6.83
N GLU A 119 -7.27 -14.24 -7.42
CA GLU A 119 -5.89 -14.56 -7.04
C GLU A 119 -4.98 -13.38 -7.33
N LEU A 120 -5.09 -12.82 -8.55
CA LEU A 120 -4.34 -11.65 -8.95
C LEU A 120 -4.59 -10.49 -7.99
N HIS A 121 -5.84 -10.20 -7.66
CA HIS A 121 -6.17 -9.11 -6.74
C HIS A 121 -5.55 -9.32 -5.35
N ARG A 122 -5.63 -10.54 -4.80
CA ARG A 122 -5.04 -10.86 -3.48
C ARG A 122 -3.52 -10.77 -3.49
N ILE A 123 -2.87 -11.28 -4.52
CA ILE A 123 -1.42 -11.21 -4.67
C ILE A 123 -0.96 -9.76 -4.84
N VAL A 124 -1.63 -8.97 -5.67
CA VAL A 124 -1.39 -7.52 -5.84
C VAL A 124 -1.59 -6.78 -4.51
N ALA A 125 -2.65 -7.10 -3.77
CA ALA A 125 -2.92 -6.51 -2.46
C ALA A 125 -1.77 -6.74 -1.47
N ILE A 126 -1.35 -7.99 -1.31
CA ILE A 126 -0.30 -8.35 -0.34
C ILE A 126 1.07 -7.84 -0.79
N SER A 127 1.44 -8.05 -2.07
CA SER A 127 2.75 -7.67 -2.61
C SER A 127 2.98 -6.16 -2.60
N SER A 128 1.93 -5.36 -2.82
CA SER A 128 2.05 -3.90 -2.78
C SER A 128 2.57 -3.37 -1.44
N GLY A 129 2.31 -4.07 -0.32
CA GLY A 129 2.78 -3.70 1.00
C GLY A 129 4.20 -4.19 1.32
N ALA A 130 4.85 -4.96 0.44
CA ALA A 130 6.19 -5.48 0.71
C ALA A 130 7.26 -4.42 0.47
N LEU A 131 7.32 -3.85 -0.73
CA LEU A 131 8.35 -2.87 -1.10
C LEU A 131 7.86 -1.42 -1.04
N ASP A 132 6.61 -1.15 -0.64
CA ASP A 132 6.18 0.23 -0.47
C ASP A 132 6.97 0.94 0.63
N SER A 133 7.48 0.21 1.62
CA SER A 133 8.08 0.71 2.87
C SER A 133 9.55 1.12 2.76
N LEU A 134 9.99 1.49 1.55
CA LEU A 134 11.30 2.09 1.33
C LEU A 134 11.44 3.44 2.06
N PRO A 135 12.66 3.99 2.23
CA PRO A 135 12.89 5.14 3.12
C PRO A 135 12.10 6.42 2.78
N HIS A 136 11.69 6.57 1.52
CA HIS A 136 10.89 7.69 1.02
C HIS A 136 9.37 7.50 1.18
N ASN A 137 8.92 6.36 1.70
CA ASN A 137 7.51 6.09 1.93
C ASN A 137 6.90 7.08 2.94
N GLY A 138 5.79 7.69 2.54
CA GLY A 138 5.11 8.70 3.38
C GLY A 138 4.65 8.15 4.74
N TYR A 139 4.12 6.93 4.78
CA TYR A 139 3.71 6.28 6.04
C TYR A 139 4.89 5.98 6.95
N VAL A 140 6.02 5.48 6.43
CA VAL A 140 7.24 5.22 7.21
C VAL A 140 7.78 6.54 7.79
N VAL A 141 7.88 7.59 6.98
CA VAL A 141 8.36 8.90 7.42
C VAL A 141 7.44 9.51 8.48
N THR A 142 6.12 9.48 8.25
CA THR A 142 5.13 10.00 9.21
C THR A 142 5.16 9.23 10.52
N THR A 143 5.17 7.90 10.47
CA THR A 143 5.19 7.05 11.67
C THR A 143 6.43 7.33 12.50
N ILE A 144 7.62 7.29 11.88
CA ILE A 144 8.88 7.49 12.62
C ILE A 144 9.00 8.93 13.15
N ARG A 145 8.79 9.94 12.30
CA ARG A 145 9.13 11.34 12.64
C ARG A 145 7.99 12.10 13.30
N ALA A 146 6.78 12.00 12.75
CA ALA A 146 5.65 12.82 13.17
C ALA A 146 4.89 12.20 14.35
N ILE A 147 4.85 10.87 14.45
CA ILE A 147 4.10 10.15 15.50
C ILE A 147 5.03 9.68 16.62
N CYS A 148 6.07 8.90 16.29
CA CYS A 148 6.98 8.34 17.29
C CYS A 148 8.08 9.31 17.75
N HIS A 149 8.27 10.42 17.04
CA HIS A 149 9.30 11.43 17.31
C HIS A 149 10.74 10.88 17.34
N GLU A 150 11.00 9.81 16.59
CA GLU A 150 12.28 9.12 16.52
C GLU A 150 13.16 9.62 15.36
N THR A 151 14.42 9.19 15.33
CA THR A 151 15.27 9.40 14.14
C THR A 151 15.08 8.26 13.13
N HIS A 152 15.07 8.59 11.84
CA HIS A 152 14.92 7.58 10.78
C HIS A 152 16.01 6.51 10.86
N LYS A 153 17.25 6.93 11.17
CA LYS A 153 18.38 6.01 11.38
C LYS A 153 18.15 5.01 12.51
N ALA A 154 17.48 5.41 13.59
CA ALA A 154 17.25 4.53 14.75
C ALA A 154 16.06 3.58 14.53
N ALA A 155 14.97 4.05 13.92
CA ALA A 155 13.72 3.30 13.85
C ALA A 155 13.52 2.51 12.54
N TYR A 156 14.13 2.93 11.42
CA TYR A 156 13.82 2.36 10.09
C TYR A 156 14.04 0.86 10.01
N GLY A 157 15.12 0.33 10.60
CA GLY A 157 15.42 -1.10 10.54
C GLY A 157 14.28 -1.97 11.12
N SER A 158 13.75 -1.57 12.27
CA SER A 158 12.63 -2.27 12.92
C SER A 158 11.33 -2.12 12.14
N VAL A 159 11.07 -0.93 11.60
CA VAL A 159 9.88 -0.68 10.76
C VAL A 159 9.96 -1.53 9.49
N ALA A 160 11.08 -1.50 8.78
CA ALA A 160 11.28 -2.30 7.57
C ALA A 160 11.21 -3.80 7.86
N ALA A 161 11.74 -4.28 8.99
CA ALA A 161 11.59 -5.68 9.38
C ALA A 161 10.11 -6.05 9.52
N LEU A 162 9.30 -5.21 10.16
CA LEU A 162 7.87 -5.47 10.33
C LEU A 162 7.09 -5.32 9.02
N THR A 163 7.37 -4.29 8.23
CA THR A 163 6.53 -3.92 7.08
C THR A 163 7.02 -4.50 5.76
N VAL A 164 8.27 -4.97 5.65
CA VAL A 164 8.76 -5.65 4.44
C VAL A 164 8.73 -7.17 4.65
N VAL A 165 9.30 -7.66 5.76
CA VAL A 165 9.47 -9.11 5.94
C VAL A 165 8.14 -9.82 6.17
N VAL A 166 7.26 -9.25 6.98
CA VAL A 166 5.96 -9.89 7.27
C VAL A 166 5.08 -9.98 6.03
N PRO A 167 4.91 -8.92 5.21
CA PRO A 167 4.18 -9.03 3.95
C PRO A 167 4.85 -9.98 2.95
N LEU A 168 6.18 -10.06 2.89
CA LEU A 168 6.87 -11.03 2.05
C LEU A 168 6.57 -12.48 2.48
N ILE A 169 6.51 -12.76 3.77
CA ILE A 169 6.10 -14.07 4.29
C ILE A 169 4.65 -14.36 3.90
N GLY A 170 3.74 -13.39 4.10
CA GLY A 170 2.34 -13.51 3.72
C GLY A 170 2.15 -13.73 2.22
N LEU A 171 2.95 -13.05 1.41
CA LEU A 171 2.97 -13.19 -0.05
C LEU A 171 3.45 -14.59 -0.46
N ALA A 172 4.57 -15.04 0.08
CA ALA A 172 5.10 -16.38 -0.19
C ALA A 172 4.09 -17.47 0.17
N MET A 173 3.43 -17.32 1.33
CA MET A 173 2.36 -18.22 1.76
C MET A 173 1.16 -18.19 0.82
N ALA A 174 0.70 -17.01 0.41
CA ALA A 174 -0.43 -16.88 -0.52
C ALA A 174 -0.12 -17.52 -1.88
N ILE A 175 1.06 -17.24 -2.45
CA ILE A 175 1.50 -17.85 -3.71
C ILE A 175 1.59 -19.37 -3.57
N ALA A 176 2.16 -19.88 -2.47
CA ALA A 176 2.26 -21.32 -2.24
C ALA A 176 0.87 -21.98 -2.17
N LEU A 177 -0.09 -21.36 -1.47
CA LEU A 177 -1.45 -21.88 -1.36
C LEU A 177 -2.17 -21.90 -2.71
N PHE A 178 -2.11 -20.80 -3.48
CA PHE A 178 -2.70 -20.75 -4.84
C PHE A 178 -1.98 -21.65 -5.86
N SER A 179 -0.74 -22.02 -5.59
CA SER A 179 -0.01 -22.95 -6.47
C SER A 179 -0.31 -24.42 -6.15
N LEU A 180 -0.86 -24.72 -4.97
CA LEU A 180 -1.11 -26.09 -4.48
C LEU A 180 -2.57 -26.52 -4.61
N PHE A 181 -3.51 -25.57 -4.59
CA PHE A 181 -4.96 -25.79 -4.65
C PHE A 181 -5.54 -25.05 -5.85
#